data_AF-M1EQ34-F1
#
_entry.id   AF-M1EQ34-F1
#
_cell.length_a   1.000
_cell.length_b   1.000
_cell.length_c   1.000
_cell.angle_alpha   90.00
_cell.angle_beta   90.00
_cell.angle_gamma   90.00
#
_symmetry.space_group_name_H-M   'P 1'
#
loop_
_entity.id
_entity.type
_entity.pdbx_description
1 polymer ?
#
loop_
_entity_poly.entity_id
_entity_poly.type
_entity_poly.pdbx_seq_one_letter_code
_entity_poly.pdbx_strand_id
1 'polypeptide(L)'
;LNSMAARKSLLALEKEEEEERSKTIESLKTALRTKPMRFVTRFIDLDGLSCILNFLKTMDYETSESRIHTSLIGCIKALMNNSQGRAHVLAHSESINVIAQSLSTENIKTKVAVLEILGAVCLVPGGHKKVLQAMLHYQKYASERTRFQTLINDLDKSTGRYRD
;
A
#
# COMPACT_ATOMS: atom_id res chain seq x y z
N LEU A 1 27.99 30.46 7.18
CA LEU A 1 26.63 31.04 7.29
C LEU A 1 25.78 30.76 6.03
N ASN A 2 26.28 30.98 4.81
CA ASN A 2 25.52 30.74 3.56
C ASN A 2 25.15 29.28 3.25
N SER A 3 25.93 28.29 3.71
CA SER A 3 25.67 26.86 3.45
C SER A 3 24.45 26.31 4.22
N MET A 4 24.19 26.77 5.45
CA MET A 4 23.02 26.34 6.22
C MET A 4 21.70 26.91 5.68
N ALA A 5 21.72 28.16 5.17
CA ALA A 5 20.56 28.77 4.55
C ALA A 5 20.19 28.06 3.23
N ALA A 6 21.18 27.75 2.40
CA ALA A 6 20.97 26.98 1.17
C ALA A 6 20.42 25.57 1.46
N ARG A 7 20.97 24.86 2.45
CA ARG A 7 20.47 23.54 2.86
C ARG A 7 19.05 23.59 3.39
N LYS A 8 18.70 24.61 4.19
CA LYS A 8 17.34 24.80 4.69
C LYS A 8 16.35 25.08 3.55
N SER A 9 16.77 25.84 2.53
CA SER A 9 15.96 26.11 1.35
C SER A 9 15.73 24.85 0.51
N LEU A 10 16.77 24.03 0.32
CA LEU A 10 16.65 22.76 -0.42
C LEU A 10 15.68 21.79 0.28
N LEU A 11 15.83 21.63 1.60
CA LEU A 11 14.92 20.80 2.42
C LEU A 11 13.47 21.31 2.40
N ALA A 12 13.26 22.62 2.22
CA ALA A 12 11.91 23.17 2.08
C ALA A 12 11.29 22.82 0.74
N LEU A 13 12.06 22.90 -0.36
CA LEU A 13 11.62 22.52 -1.69
C LEU A 13 11.29 21.03 -1.79
N GLU A 14 12.13 20.16 -1.23
CA GLU A 14 11.89 18.71 -1.20
C GLU A 14 10.59 18.35 -0.45
N LYS A 15 10.31 19.06 0.65
CA LYS A 15 9.05 18.90 1.40
C LYS A 15 7.83 19.40 0.65
N GLU A 16 7.94 20.52 -0.06
CA GLU A 16 6.84 21.03 -0.90
C GLU A 16 6.50 20.03 -2.02
N GLU A 17 7.51 19.47 -2.66
CA GLU A 17 7.34 18.45 -3.70
C GLU A 17 6.73 17.15 -3.15
N GLU A 18 7.12 16.70 -1.95
CA GLU A 18 6.50 15.56 -1.29
C GLU A 18 5.02 15.80 -0.96
N GLU A 19 4.69 17.00 -0.46
CA GLU A 19 3.31 17.37 -0.14
C GLU A 19 2.43 17.43 -1.41
N GLU A 20 2.96 17.92 -2.53
CA GLU A 20 2.26 17.93 -3.81
C GLU A 20 2.03 16.51 -4.37
N ARG A 21 3.05 15.64 -4.27
CA ARG A 21 2.92 14.21 -4.59
C ARG A 21 1.85 13.54 -3.73
N SER A 22 1.86 13.78 -2.43
CA SER A 22 0.89 13.28 -1.47
C SER A 22 -0.55 13.71 -1.82
N LYS A 23 -0.76 15.00 -2.12
CA LYS A 23 -2.07 15.53 -2.56
C LYS A 23 -2.56 14.90 -3.85
N THR A 24 -1.66 14.68 -4.81
CA THR A 24 -1.99 14.06 -6.10
C THR A 24 -2.49 12.63 -5.92
N ILE A 25 -1.79 11.83 -5.12
CA ILE A 25 -2.16 10.43 -4.85
C ILE A 25 -3.45 10.36 -4.02
N GLU A 26 -3.64 11.26 -3.06
CA GLU A 26 -4.87 11.35 -2.27
C GLU A 26 -6.09 11.71 -3.14
N SER A 27 -5.89 12.60 -4.12
CA SER A 27 -6.90 12.95 -5.11
C SER A 27 -7.23 11.76 -6.03
N LEU A 28 -6.22 10.99 -6.46
CA LEU A 28 -6.42 9.75 -7.21
C LEU A 28 -7.23 8.73 -6.41
N LYS A 29 -6.88 8.49 -5.13
CA LYS A 29 -7.62 7.61 -4.23
C LYS A 29 -9.09 8.01 -4.15
N THR A 30 -9.34 9.30 -3.97
CA THR A 30 -10.70 9.84 -3.91
C THR A 30 -11.43 9.64 -5.23
N ALA A 31 -10.75 9.88 -6.36
CA ALA A 31 -11.32 9.71 -7.68
C ALA A 31 -11.71 8.26 -7.98
N LEU A 32 -10.84 7.29 -7.67
CA LEU A 32 -11.11 5.86 -7.83
C LEU A 32 -12.33 5.38 -7.02
N ARG A 33 -12.62 6.04 -5.88
CA ARG A 33 -13.78 5.73 -5.04
C ARG A 33 -15.06 6.44 -5.47
N THR A 34 -14.97 7.66 -5.97
CA THR A 34 -16.13 8.57 -6.10
C THR A 34 -16.51 8.93 -7.53
N LYS A 35 -15.59 8.79 -8.50
CA LYS A 35 -15.90 9.07 -9.90
C LYS A 35 -16.67 7.91 -10.54
N PRO A 36 -17.42 8.17 -11.62
CA PRO A 36 -18.20 7.14 -12.30
C PRO A 36 -17.33 5.99 -12.82
N MET A 37 -17.94 4.80 -12.98
CA MET A 37 -17.26 3.58 -13.44
C MET A 37 -16.31 3.78 -14.63
N ARG A 38 -16.70 4.59 -15.62
CA ARG A 38 -15.85 4.94 -16.78
C ARG A 38 -14.45 5.46 -16.42
N PHE A 39 -14.32 6.16 -15.29
CA PHE A 39 -13.01 6.60 -14.81
C PHE A 39 -12.17 5.41 -14.36
N VAL A 40 -12.76 4.48 -13.61
CA VAL A 40 -12.09 3.26 -13.11
C VAL A 40 -11.68 2.38 -14.29
N THR A 41 -12.58 2.13 -15.24
CA THR A 41 -12.26 1.35 -16.44
C THR A 41 -11.12 2.01 -17.23
N ARG A 42 -11.21 3.32 -17.48
CA ARG A 42 -10.14 4.06 -18.18
C ARG A 42 -8.81 4.03 -17.44
N PHE A 43 -8.82 4.11 -16.12
CA PHE A 43 -7.61 4.00 -15.29
C PHE A 43 -6.95 2.62 -15.45
N ILE A 44 -7.76 1.55 -15.46
CA ILE A 44 -7.29 0.19 -15.67
C ILE A 44 -6.75 0.01 -17.08
N ASP A 45 -7.46 0.49 -18.11
CA ASP A 45 -7.06 0.40 -19.53
C ASP A 45 -5.73 1.13 -19.82
N LEU A 46 -5.32 2.05 -18.95
CA LEU A 46 -4.06 2.79 -19.02
C LEU A 46 -3.00 2.23 -18.05
N ASP A 47 -3.09 0.95 -17.69
CA ASP A 47 -2.16 0.23 -16.81
C ASP A 47 -1.99 0.86 -15.42
N GLY A 48 -2.99 1.62 -14.95
CA GLY A 48 -2.89 2.36 -13.70
C GLY A 48 -2.64 1.47 -12.48
N LEU A 49 -3.17 0.24 -12.47
CA LEU A 49 -2.86 -0.72 -11.40
C LEU A 49 -1.37 -1.10 -11.41
N SER A 50 -0.82 -1.43 -12.57
CA SER A 50 0.59 -1.80 -12.72
C SER A 50 1.52 -0.67 -12.31
N CYS A 51 1.16 0.58 -12.64
CA CYS A 51 1.88 1.77 -12.19
C CYS A 51 1.90 1.88 -10.66
N ILE A 52 0.75 1.70 -10.00
CA ILE A 52 0.68 1.70 -8.53
C ILE A 52 1.55 0.58 -7.94
N LEU A 53 1.43 -0.65 -8.45
CA LEU A 53 2.19 -1.80 -7.95
C LEU A 53 3.70 -1.61 -8.13
N ASN A 54 4.14 -1.06 -9.26
CA ASN A 54 5.55 -0.76 -9.49
C ASN A 54 6.03 0.32 -8.54
N PHE A 55 5.25 1.38 -8.31
CA PHE A 55 5.60 2.40 -7.33
C PHE A 55 5.77 1.80 -5.94
N LEU A 56 4.83 0.97 -5.48
CA LEU A 56 4.92 0.28 -4.18
C LEU A 56 6.20 -0.56 -4.04
N LYS A 57 6.64 -1.22 -5.12
CA LYS A 57 7.87 -2.03 -5.14
C LYS A 57 9.16 -1.20 -5.07
N THR A 58 9.13 0.05 -5.51
CA THR A 58 10.33 0.89 -5.69
C THR A 58 10.39 2.08 -4.74
N MET A 59 9.51 2.16 -3.73
CA MET A 59 9.56 3.22 -2.74
C MET A 59 10.88 3.16 -1.97
N ASP A 60 11.42 4.33 -1.68
CA ASP A 60 12.43 4.45 -0.63
C ASP A 60 11.79 4.33 0.76
N TYR A 61 12.63 4.26 1.79
CA TYR A 61 12.18 4.11 3.16
C TYR A 61 11.31 5.29 3.63
N GLU A 62 11.67 6.52 3.28
CA GLU A 62 10.91 7.70 3.69
C GLU A 62 9.50 7.68 3.12
N THR A 63 9.36 7.36 1.82
CA THR A 63 8.07 7.24 1.16
C THR A 63 7.28 6.04 1.67
N SER A 64 7.93 4.91 1.98
CA SER A 64 7.26 3.73 2.52
C SER A 64 6.66 3.98 3.90
N GLU A 65 7.24 4.88 4.68
CA GLU A 65 6.72 5.27 6.00
C GLU A 65 5.74 6.47 5.94
N SER A 66 5.62 7.14 4.80
CA SER A 66 4.80 8.34 4.65
C SER A 66 3.34 8.04 4.30
N ARG A 67 2.54 9.12 4.25
CA ARG A 67 1.12 9.04 3.86
C ARG A 67 0.93 8.64 2.40
N ILE A 68 1.95 8.83 1.56
CA ILE A 68 1.92 8.43 0.16
C ILE A 68 1.66 6.92 0.05
N HIS A 69 2.40 6.11 0.80
CA HIS A 69 2.21 4.67 0.83
C HIS A 69 0.79 4.29 1.29
N THR A 70 0.29 4.91 2.37
CA THR A 70 -1.08 4.68 2.85
C THR A 70 -2.12 5.02 1.77
N SER A 71 -1.93 6.12 1.04
CA SER A 71 -2.85 6.55 -0.01
C SER A 71 -2.80 5.64 -1.25
N LEU A 72 -1.63 5.10 -1.60
CA LEU A 72 -1.47 4.09 -2.66
C LEU A 72 -2.22 2.78 -2.33
N ILE A 73 -2.08 2.28 -1.09
CA ILE A 73 -2.88 1.14 -0.63
C ILE A 73 -4.38 1.48 -0.64
N GLY A 74 -4.72 2.71 -0.28
CA GLY A 74 -6.08 3.23 -0.41
C GLY A 74 -6.63 3.21 -1.83
N CYS A 75 -5.81 3.51 -2.85
CA CYS A 75 -6.19 3.41 -4.26
C CYS A 75 -6.53 1.96 -4.63
N ILE A 76 -5.72 0.99 -4.19
CA ILE A 76 -5.98 -0.45 -4.41
C ILE A 76 -7.28 -0.87 -3.71
N LYS A 77 -7.49 -0.44 -2.46
CA LYS A 77 -8.73 -0.71 -1.73
C LYS A 77 -9.95 -0.17 -2.47
N ALA A 78 -9.86 1.05 -3.03
CA ALA A 78 -10.92 1.65 -3.83
C ALA A 78 -11.20 0.84 -5.11
N LEU A 79 -10.16 0.38 -5.82
CA LEU A 79 -10.31 -0.50 -6.99
C LEU A 79 -11.02 -1.82 -6.61
N MET A 80 -10.69 -2.41 -5.47
CA MET A 80 -11.27 -3.68 -5.03
C MET A 80 -12.74 -3.59 -4.60
N ASN A 81 -13.21 -2.39 -4.22
CA ASN A 81 -14.61 -2.11 -3.95
C ASN A 81 -15.46 -2.04 -5.23
N ASN A 82 -14.83 -2.16 -6.39
CA ASN A 82 -15.48 -2.23 -7.69
C ASN A 82 -15.37 -3.65 -8.27
N SER A 83 -16.41 -4.16 -8.95
CA SER A 83 -16.36 -5.52 -9.52
C SER A 83 -15.28 -5.69 -10.60
N GLN A 84 -15.14 -4.73 -11.52
CA GLN A 84 -14.10 -4.76 -12.54
C GLN A 84 -12.71 -4.54 -11.94
N GLY A 85 -12.56 -3.55 -11.06
CA GLY A 85 -11.29 -3.30 -10.37
C GLY A 85 -10.83 -4.50 -9.54
N ARG A 86 -11.73 -5.14 -8.81
CA ARG A 86 -11.47 -6.38 -8.07
C ARG A 86 -11.03 -7.52 -8.98
N ALA A 87 -11.74 -7.74 -10.10
CA ALA A 87 -11.36 -8.78 -11.06
C ALA A 87 -9.95 -8.53 -11.60
N HIS A 88 -9.62 -7.29 -11.95
CA HIS A 88 -8.31 -6.92 -12.46
C HIS A 88 -7.20 -7.09 -11.42
N VAL A 89 -7.42 -6.66 -10.17
CA VAL A 89 -6.47 -6.87 -9.07
C VAL A 89 -6.24 -8.37 -8.85
N LEU A 90 -7.29 -9.18 -8.78
CA LEU A 90 -7.16 -10.63 -8.52
C LEU A 90 -6.53 -11.41 -9.68
N ALA A 91 -6.67 -10.92 -10.91
CA ALA A 91 -6.08 -11.50 -12.11
C ALA A 91 -4.58 -11.18 -12.25
N HIS A 92 -4.14 -10.02 -11.76
CA HIS A 92 -2.72 -9.63 -11.82
C HIS A 92 -1.86 -10.57 -10.95
N SER A 93 -0.82 -11.15 -11.54
CA SER A 93 -0.01 -12.23 -10.94
C SER A 93 0.69 -11.80 -9.64
N GLU A 94 1.20 -10.58 -9.60
CA GLU A 94 1.98 -10.08 -8.46
C GLU A 94 1.19 -9.25 -7.45
N SER A 95 -0.06 -8.87 -7.74
CA SER A 95 -0.75 -7.80 -6.99
C SER A 95 -0.87 -8.11 -5.50
N ILE A 96 -1.34 -9.31 -5.16
CA ILE A 96 -1.54 -9.72 -3.77
C ILE A 96 -0.20 -9.87 -3.05
N ASN A 97 0.86 -10.27 -3.76
CA ASN A 97 2.22 -10.35 -3.19
C ASN A 97 2.74 -8.96 -2.85
N VAL A 98 2.63 -8.00 -3.77
CA VAL A 98 3.06 -6.61 -3.57
C VAL A 98 2.25 -5.94 -2.46
N ILE A 99 0.94 -6.15 -2.42
CA ILE A 99 0.09 -5.66 -1.32
C ILE A 99 0.54 -6.24 0.02
N ALA A 100 0.88 -7.53 0.09
CA ALA A 100 1.38 -8.14 1.32
C ALA A 100 2.77 -7.61 1.74
N GLN A 101 3.66 -7.29 0.78
CA GLN A 101 4.96 -6.67 1.06
C GLN A 101 4.83 -5.35 1.84
N SER A 102 3.76 -4.59 1.58
CA SER A 102 3.46 -3.36 2.32
C SER A 102 3.18 -3.56 3.82
N LEU A 103 3.12 -4.80 4.33
CA LEU A 103 3.12 -5.08 5.78
C LEU A 103 4.46 -4.76 6.46
N SER A 104 5.55 -4.58 5.70
CA SER A 104 6.88 -4.31 6.26
C SER A 104 7.06 -2.88 6.78
N THR A 105 6.16 -1.95 6.42
CA THR A 105 6.16 -0.58 6.94
C THR A 105 5.95 -0.54 8.45
N GLU A 106 6.37 0.50 9.16
CA GLU A 106 6.00 0.71 10.57
C GLU A 106 4.65 1.43 10.72
N ASN A 107 4.15 2.04 9.64
CA ASN A 107 2.90 2.78 9.63
C ASN A 107 1.68 1.87 9.86
N ILE A 108 1.12 1.92 11.07
CA ILE A 108 -0.04 1.11 11.50
C ILE A 108 -1.25 1.30 10.58
N LYS A 109 -1.51 2.51 10.09
CA LYS A 109 -2.66 2.77 9.21
C LYS A 109 -2.51 2.04 7.88
N THR A 110 -1.30 2.02 7.33
CA THR A 110 -0.99 1.25 6.13
C THR A 110 -1.17 -0.25 6.39
N LYS A 111 -0.63 -0.78 7.49
CA LYS A 111 -0.80 -2.21 7.85
C LYS A 111 -2.27 -2.60 7.95
N VAL A 112 -3.09 -1.80 8.64
CA VAL A 112 -4.54 -2.04 8.75
C VAL A 112 -5.19 -2.08 7.38
N ALA A 113 -4.90 -1.11 6.50
CA ALA A 113 -5.47 -1.08 5.16
C ALA A 113 -5.07 -2.30 4.31
N VAL A 114 -3.82 -2.76 4.42
CA VAL A 114 -3.34 -3.99 3.79
C VAL A 114 -4.10 -5.21 4.31
N LEU A 115 -4.26 -5.34 5.64
CA LEU A 115 -4.96 -6.46 6.26
C LEU A 115 -6.46 -6.47 5.92
N GLU A 116 -7.10 -5.31 5.80
CA GLU A 116 -8.49 -5.22 5.32
C GLU A 116 -8.63 -5.76 3.89
N ILE A 117 -7.67 -5.44 3.01
CA ILE A 117 -7.63 -5.98 1.65
C ILE A 117 -7.44 -7.49 1.68
N LEU A 118 -6.39 -7.99 2.35
CA LEU A 118 -6.08 -9.42 2.40
C LEU A 118 -7.23 -10.23 3.03
N GLY A 119 -7.83 -9.71 4.10
CA GLY A 119 -9.02 -10.29 4.73
C GLY A 119 -10.20 -10.39 3.77
N ALA A 120 -10.48 -9.34 2.99
CA ALA A 120 -11.53 -9.38 1.97
C ALA A 120 -11.22 -10.37 0.84
N VAL A 121 -9.94 -10.49 0.42
CA VAL A 121 -9.52 -11.50 -0.57
C VAL A 121 -9.76 -12.91 -0.05
N CYS A 122 -9.54 -13.19 1.24
CA CYS A 122 -9.81 -14.52 1.79
C CYS A 122 -11.26 -14.99 1.57
N LEU A 123 -12.21 -14.07 1.43
CA LEU A 123 -13.65 -14.36 1.30
C LEU A 123 -14.10 -14.60 -0.15
N VAL A 124 -13.24 -14.40 -1.15
CA VAL A 124 -13.57 -14.68 -2.56
C VAL A 124 -13.14 -16.10 -2.98
N PRO A 125 -13.79 -16.72 -3.98
CA PRO A 125 -13.40 -18.05 -4.46
C PRO A 125 -11.92 -18.15 -4.83
N GLY A 126 -11.21 -19.10 -4.23
CA GLY A 126 -9.76 -19.30 -4.41
C GLY A 126 -8.86 -18.22 -3.78
N GLY A 127 -9.45 -17.17 -3.18
CA GLY A 127 -8.71 -16.05 -2.61
C GLY A 127 -7.92 -16.40 -1.36
N HIS A 128 -8.45 -17.27 -0.48
CA HIS A 128 -7.70 -17.78 0.68
C HIS A 128 -6.35 -18.41 0.27
N LYS A 129 -6.34 -19.23 -0.79
CA LYS A 129 -5.10 -19.82 -1.32
C LYS A 129 -4.14 -18.74 -1.83
N LYS A 130 -4.64 -17.71 -2.53
CA LYS A 130 -3.82 -16.58 -2.99
C LYS A 130 -3.18 -15.83 -1.83
N VAL A 131 -3.92 -15.54 -0.76
CA VAL A 131 -3.38 -14.86 0.43
C VAL A 131 -2.31 -15.73 1.11
N LEU A 132 -2.53 -17.03 1.27
CA LEU A 132 -1.51 -17.92 1.85
C LEU A 132 -0.22 -17.98 1.02
N GLN A 133 -0.31 -17.89 -0.31
CA GLN A 133 0.85 -17.80 -1.20
C GLN A 133 1.54 -16.44 -1.09
N ALA A 134 0.78 -15.36 -1.01
CA ALA A 134 1.33 -14.02 -0.80
C ALA A 134 2.06 -13.91 0.55
N MET A 135 1.54 -14.52 1.61
CA MET A 135 2.20 -14.55 2.91
C MET A 135 3.43 -15.46 2.93
N LEU A 136 3.49 -16.49 2.08
CA LEU A 136 4.70 -17.28 1.85
C LEU A 136 5.76 -16.45 1.10
N HIS A 137 5.35 -15.63 0.15
CA HIS A 137 6.24 -14.66 -0.49
C HIS A 137 6.72 -13.62 0.52
N TYR A 138 5.81 -13.06 1.33
CA TYR A 138 6.13 -12.05 2.33
C TYR A 138 7.15 -12.57 3.35
N GLN A 139 7.00 -13.82 3.80
CA GLN A 139 7.97 -14.46 4.69
C GLN A 139 9.40 -14.35 4.15
N LYS A 140 9.62 -14.66 2.86
CA LYS A 140 10.94 -14.54 2.24
C LYS A 140 11.38 -13.08 2.11
N TYR A 141 10.46 -12.21 1.70
CA TYR A 141 10.72 -10.79 1.50
C TYR A 141 11.15 -10.08 2.80
N ALA A 142 10.39 -10.26 3.87
CA ALA A 142 10.64 -9.66 5.18
C ALA A 142 11.60 -10.50 6.06
N SER A 143 12.16 -11.57 5.52
CA SER A 143 13.05 -12.50 6.25
C SER A 143 12.43 -13.04 7.55
N GLU A 144 11.12 -13.32 7.53
CA GLU A 144 10.42 -13.93 8.66
C GLU A 144 10.81 -15.40 8.83
N ARG A 145 10.96 -15.84 10.09
CA ARG A 145 11.22 -17.25 10.40
C ARG A 145 10.04 -18.13 9.99
N THR A 146 8.83 -17.65 10.22
CA THR A 146 7.57 -18.32 9.86
C THR A 146 6.61 -17.29 9.28
N ARG A 147 5.71 -17.71 8.38
CA ARG A 147 4.64 -16.83 7.87
C ARG A 147 3.89 -16.18 9.03
N PHE A 148 3.47 -14.93 8.83
CA PHE A 148 2.67 -14.13 9.78
C PHE A 148 3.39 -13.71 11.05
N GLN A 149 4.71 -13.90 11.16
CA GLN A 149 5.44 -13.59 12.39
C GLN A 149 5.31 -12.12 12.79
N THR A 150 5.55 -11.19 11.86
CA THR A 150 5.43 -9.75 12.09
C THR A 150 4.02 -9.37 12.48
N LEU A 151 3.03 -9.95 11.79
CA LEU A 151 1.62 -9.69 12.09
C LEU A 151 1.26 -10.09 13.53
N ILE A 152 1.69 -11.27 13.98
CA ILE A 152 1.44 -11.73 15.35
C ILE A 152 2.16 -10.83 16.36
N ASN A 153 3.40 -10.41 16.07
CA ASN A 153 4.14 -9.49 16.93
C ASN A 153 3.47 -8.12 17.04
N ASP A 154 2.93 -7.59 15.94
CA ASP A 154 2.19 -6.32 15.93
C ASP A 154 0.91 -6.42 16.75
N LEU A 155 0.19 -7.54 16.65
CA LEU A 155 -0.99 -7.82 17.45
C LEU A 155 -0.63 -7.87 18.94
N ASP A 156 0.44 -8.59 19.31
CA ASP A 156 0.90 -8.67 20.70
C ASP A 156 1.23 -7.29 21.28
N LYS A 157 2.03 -6.49 20.56
CA LYS A 157 2.34 -5.09 20.93
C LYS A 157 1.08 -4.23 21.13
N SER A 158 0.05 -4.43 20.30
CA SER A 158 -1.21 -3.69 20.38
C SER A 158 -2.14 -4.17 21.51
N THR A 159 -1.93 -5.39 22.02
CA THR A 159 -2.75 -6.02 23.07
C THR A 159 -2.08 -6.12 24.45
N GLY A 160 -0.77 -5.85 24.53
CA GLY A 160 0.01 -5.92 25.77
C GLY A 160 -0.17 -4.70 26.69
N ARG A 161 -0.17 -4.93 28.01
CA ARG A 161 -0.07 -3.88 29.06
C ARG A 161 1.29 -3.16 29.09
N TYR A 162 2.14 -3.35 28.09
CA TYR A 162 3.47 -2.78 28.01
C TYR A 162 3.48 -1.72 26.91
N ARG A 163 2.97 -0.54 27.27
CA ARG A 163 3.29 0.70 26.57
C ARG A 163 4.50 1.29 27.26
N ASP A 164 5.68 1.02 26.72
CA ASP A 164 6.88 1.81 27.04
C ASP A 164 7.13 2.77 25.86
#